data_AF-A0A5B7TF69-F1
#
_entry.id   AF-A0A5B7TF69-F1
#
_cell.length_a   1.000
_cell.length_b   1.000
_cell.length_c   1.000
_cell.angle_alpha   90.00
_cell.angle_beta   90.00
_cell.angle_gamma   90.00
#
_symmetry.space_group_name_H-M   'P 1'
#
loop_
_entity.id
_entity.type
_entity.pdbx_description
1 polymer ?
#
loop_
_entity_poly.entity_id
_entity_poly.type
_entity_poly.pdbx_seq_one_letter_code
_entity_poly.pdbx_strand_id
1 'polypeptide(L)'
;MFLSIANRLTENLDLSASDEWHADETVVFINGKKHYLWLIIDSETRMVLGFNLSPSRDASQAFSLFKSASKFGCPSAIVTDRLGSYNLVTKTIFNTSKHIKVQSFKDDISNNLLEAFNDTFKDWYKRKRGFKSF
;
A
#
# COMPACT_ATOMS: atom_id res chain seq x y z
N MET A 1 1.96 9.98 -20.12
CA MET A 1 2.04 8.73 -20.92
C MET A 1 1.84 7.48 -20.06
N PHE A 2 2.68 7.22 -19.05
CA PHE A 2 2.52 6.02 -18.21
C PHE A 2 1.24 6.02 -17.36
N LEU A 3 0.87 7.14 -16.75
CA LEU A 3 -0.36 7.24 -15.95
C LEU A 3 -1.64 7.01 -16.79
N SER A 4 -1.69 7.55 -18.00
CA SER A 4 -2.83 7.35 -18.91
C SER A 4 -2.96 5.90 -19.37
N ILE A 5 -1.82 5.21 -19.58
CA ILE A 5 -1.81 3.78 -19.90
C ILE A 5 -2.29 2.96 -18.69
N ALA A 6 -1.76 3.24 -17.51
CA ALA A 6 -2.16 2.58 -16.27
C ALA A 6 -3.67 2.74 -16.04
N ASN A 7 -4.19 3.99 -16.09
CA ASN A 7 -5.61 4.27 -15.91
C ASN A 7 -6.48 3.45 -16.86
N ARG A 8 -6.12 3.37 -18.14
CA ARG A 8 -6.85 2.58 -19.14
C ARG A 8 -6.82 1.08 -18.85
N LEU A 9 -5.68 0.54 -18.40
CA LEU A 9 -5.56 -0.88 -18.05
C LEU A 9 -6.33 -1.21 -16.76
N THR A 10 -6.51 -0.23 -15.88
CA THR A 10 -7.18 -0.41 -14.59
C THR A 10 -8.66 0.00 -14.57
N GLU A 11 -9.19 0.56 -15.66
CA GLU A 11 -10.52 1.20 -15.67
C GLU A 11 -11.65 0.25 -15.27
N ASN A 12 -11.56 -1.02 -15.70
CA ASN A 12 -12.55 -2.06 -15.41
C ASN A 12 -11.94 -3.23 -14.64
N LEU A 13 -10.83 -2.99 -13.93
CA LEU A 13 -10.14 -4.04 -13.19
C LEU A 13 -10.83 -4.24 -11.83
N ASP A 14 -11.38 -5.43 -11.64
CA ASP A 14 -11.97 -5.89 -10.39
C ASP A 14 -11.06 -6.97 -9.77
N LEU A 15 -10.62 -6.70 -8.54
CA LEU A 15 -9.78 -7.56 -7.71
C LEU A 15 -10.52 -7.95 -6.42
N SER A 16 -11.85 -7.92 -6.43
CA SER A 16 -12.66 -8.39 -5.28
C SER A 16 -12.50 -9.88 -5.00
N ALA A 17 -12.04 -10.66 -5.99
CA ALA A 17 -11.81 -12.09 -5.84
C ALA A 17 -10.50 -12.42 -5.10
N SER A 18 -9.66 -11.42 -4.83
CA SER A 18 -8.39 -11.64 -4.16
C SER A 18 -8.54 -12.06 -2.71
N ASP A 19 -7.65 -12.94 -2.27
CA ASP A 19 -7.51 -13.45 -0.91
C ASP A 19 -7.10 -12.31 0.02
N GLU A 20 -6.03 -11.57 -0.31
CA GLU A 20 -5.62 -10.44 0.51
C GLU A 20 -4.96 -9.27 -0.22
N TRP A 21 -5.23 -8.06 0.31
CA TRP A 21 -4.43 -6.88 0.00
C TRP A 21 -3.58 -6.50 1.21
N HIS A 22 -2.32 -6.18 0.97
CA HIS A 22 -1.37 -5.74 2.00
C HIS A 22 -1.21 -4.23 1.96
N ALA A 23 -1.29 -3.58 3.11
CA ALA A 23 -1.01 -2.15 3.25
C ALA A 23 0.00 -1.87 4.37
N ASP A 24 0.94 -0.98 4.07
CA ASP A 24 2.01 -0.57 4.99
C ASP A 24 2.55 0.80 4.59
N GLU A 25 3.33 1.39 5.49
CA GLU A 25 4.08 2.59 5.23
C GLU A 25 5.57 2.41 5.48
N THR A 26 6.39 2.99 4.61
CA THR A 26 7.83 2.92 4.71
C THR A 26 8.48 4.29 4.62
N VAL A 27 9.61 4.45 5.31
CA VAL A 27 10.35 5.70 5.32
C VAL A 27 11.20 5.82 4.06
N VAL A 28 11.10 6.97 3.40
CA VAL A 28 11.93 7.35 2.25
C VAL A 28 12.54 8.73 2.48
N PHE A 29 13.70 8.97 1.87
CA PHE A 29 14.37 10.28 1.95
C PHE A 29 14.38 10.95 0.58
N ILE A 30 13.83 12.16 0.52
CA ILE A 30 13.75 12.99 -0.68
C ILE A 30 14.45 14.31 -0.36
N ASN A 31 15.47 14.66 -1.13
CA ASN A 31 16.36 15.82 -0.88
C ASN A 31 16.89 15.85 0.58
N GLY A 32 17.21 14.68 1.15
CA GLY A 32 17.67 14.56 2.54
C GLY A 32 16.58 14.74 3.62
N LYS A 33 15.32 14.99 3.23
CA LYS A 33 14.18 15.12 4.14
C LYS A 33 13.40 13.81 4.25
N LYS A 34 13.03 13.45 5.48
CA LYS A 34 12.22 12.26 5.78
C LYS A 34 10.80 12.43 5.23
N HIS A 35 10.33 11.41 4.53
CA HIS A 35 8.94 11.26 4.10
C HIS A 35 8.46 9.83 4.39
N TYR A 36 7.15 9.64 4.35
CA TYR A 36 6.46 8.37 4.50
C TYR A 36 5.77 8.04 3.18
N LEU A 37 6.16 6.91 2.58
CA LEU A 37 5.49 6.32 1.44
C LEU A 37 4.55 5.24 1.95
N TRP A 38 3.26 5.46 1.78
CA TRP A 38 2.18 4.52 2.09
C TRP A 38 1.82 3.77 0.84
N LEU A 39 1.63 2.46 0.93
CA LEU A 39 1.37 1.57 -0.20
C LEU A 39 0.30 0.56 0.16
N ILE A 40 -0.52 0.22 -0.83
CA ILE A 40 -1.42 -0.93 -0.77
C ILE A 40 -1.25 -1.75 -2.05
N ILE A 41 -1.03 -3.05 -1.89
CA ILE A 41 -0.69 -3.98 -2.97
C ILE A 41 -1.60 -5.21 -2.89
N ASP A 42 -2.01 -5.71 -4.04
CA ASP A 42 -2.71 -6.99 -4.17
C ASP A 42 -1.73 -8.16 -4.11
N SER A 43 -2.03 -9.20 -3.32
CA SER A 43 -1.07 -10.28 -3.05
C SER A 43 -0.86 -11.23 -4.25
N GLU A 44 -1.88 -11.41 -5.08
CA GLU A 44 -1.84 -12.31 -6.23
C GLU A 44 -1.18 -11.66 -7.45
N THR A 45 -1.69 -10.49 -7.86
CA THR A 45 -1.24 -9.79 -9.07
C THR A 45 0.00 -8.95 -8.85
N ARG A 46 0.35 -8.65 -7.59
CA ARG A 46 1.43 -7.71 -7.21
C ARG A 46 1.21 -6.29 -7.69
N MET A 47 -0.02 -5.94 -8.06
CA MET A 47 -0.36 -4.60 -8.51
C MET A 47 -0.46 -3.65 -7.31
N VAL A 48 0.19 -2.49 -7.41
CA VAL A 48 0.01 -1.40 -6.44
C VAL A 48 -1.34 -0.75 -6.70
N LEU A 49 -2.28 -0.89 -5.76
CA LEU A 49 -3.64 -0.37 -5.86
C LEU A 49 -3.72 1.10 -5.46
N GLY A 50 -2.77 1.55 -4.63
CA GLY A 50 -2.71 2.93 -4.19
C GLY A 50 -1.37 3.23 -3.55
N PHE A 51 -0.98 4.50 -3.61
CA PHE A 51 0.17 5.01 -2.89
C PHE A 51 -0.06 6.45 -2.45
N ASN A 52 0.57 6.83 -1.34
CA ASN A 52 0.54 8.19 -0.81
C ASN A 52 1.93 8.57 -0.31
N LEU A 53 2.40 9.77 -0.62
CA LEU A 53 3.68 10.30 -0.14
C LEU A 53 3.42 11.54 0.73
N SER A 54 3.89 11.51 1.98
CA SER A 54 3.70 12.61 2.93
C SER A 54 4.95 12.90 3.76
N PRO A 55 5.24 14.16 4.14
CA PRO A 55 6.30 14.47 5.10
C PRO A 55 5.98 13.98 6.53
N SER A 56 4.72 13.67 6.85
CA SER A 56 4.26 13.22 8.17
C SER A 56 3.58 11.84 8.12
N ARG A 57 3.66 11.11 9.24
CA ARG A 57 2.95 9.83 9.42
C ARG A 57 1.54 10.13 9.96
N ASP A 58 0.65 10.54 9.07
CA ASP A 58 -0.72 10.94 9.40
C ASP A 58 -1.71 9.80 9.10
N ALA A 59 -2.65 9.57 10.02
CA ALA A 59 -3.76 8.64 9.84
C ALA A 59 -4.64 8.99 8.62
N SER A 60 -4.74 10.27 8.27
CA SER A 60 -5.46 10.73 7.06
C SER A 60 -4.90 10.10 5.78
N GLN A 61 -3.59 9.80 5.74
CA GLN A 61 -2.94 9.15 4.61
C GLN A 61 -3.41 7.70 4.43
N ALA A 62 -3.66 6.99 5.54
CA ALA A 62 -4.24 5.64 5.50
C ALA A 62 -5.68 5.66 4.95
N PHE A 63 -6.49 6.64 5.36
CA PHE A 63 -7.84 6.86 4.81
C PHE A 63 -7.83 7.12 3.31
N SER A 64 -7.01 8.07 2.86
CA SER A 64 -6.87 8.39 1.45
C SER A 64 -6.36 7.18 0.65
N LEU A 65 -5.41 6.43 1.19
CA LEU A 65 -4.85 5.22 0.56
C LEU A 65 -5.94 4.18 0.31
N PHE A 66 -6.67 3.80 1.36
CA PHE A 66 -7.71 2.77 1.29
C PHE A 66 -8.88 3.22 0.39
N LYS A 67 -9.24 4.50 0.45
CA LYS A 67 -10.27 5.06 -0.43
C LYS A 67 -9.86 5.01 -1.90
N SER A 68 -8.58 5.20 -2.19
CA SER A 68 -8.07 5.07 -3.56
C SER A 68 -8.09 3.63 -4.06
N ALA A 69 -7.84 2.66 -3.17
CA ALA A 69 -7.85 1.23 -3.49
C ALA A 69 -9.27 0.65 -3.62
N SER A 70 -10.27 1.21 -2.94
CA SER A 70 -11.64 0.68 -2.96
C SER A 70 -12.31 0.68 -4.35
N LYS A 71 -11.72 1.37 -5.33
CA LYS A 71 -12.19 1.33 -6.72
C LYS A 71 -11.89 -0.01 -7.41
N PHE A 72 -10.97 -0.80 -6.87
CA PHE A 72 -10.59 -2.12 -7.38
C PHE A 72 -11.39 -3.24 -6.75
N GLY A 73 -12.40 -2.93 -5.92
CA GLY A 73 -13.21 -3.91 -5.25
C GLY A 73 -12.94 -4.03 -3.76
N CYS A 74 -13.23 -5.21 -3.21
CA CYS A 74 -13.10 -5.54 -1.80
C CYS A 74 -12.54 -6.96 -1.63
N PRO A 75 -11.31 -7.14 -1.13
CA PRO A 75 -10.69 -8.46 -1.00
C PRO A 75 -11.27 -9.24 0.17
N SER A 76 -10.95 -10.53 0.27
CA SER A 76 -11.35 -11.36 1.42
C SER A 76 -10.70 -10.87 2.72
N ALA A 77 -9.44 -10.41 2.66
CA ALA A 77 -8.72 -9.86 3.80
C ALA A 77 -7.90 -8.62 3.47
N ILE A 78 -7.74 -7.77 4.48
CA ILE A 78 -6.77 -6.67 4.48
C ILE A 78 -5.70 -7.00 5.51
N VAL A 79 -4.44 -6.99 5.10
CA VAL A 79 -3.28 -7.29 5.93
C VAL A 79 -2.50 -6.00 6.18
N THR A 80 -2.32 -5.63 7.45
CA THR A 80 -1.56 -4.42 7.82
C THR A 80 -0.64 -4.67 9.01
N ASP A 81 0.30 -3.75 9.21
CA ASP A 81 1.00 -3.62 10.50
C ASP A 81 0.05 -3.07 11.59
N ARG A 82 0.54 -3.02 12.83
CA ARG A 82 -0.22 -2.72 14.06
C ARG A 82 -0.56 -1.25 14.27
N LEU A 83 -0.34 -0.38 13.27
CA LEU A 83 -0.67 1.04 13.40
C LEU A 83 -2.19 1.21 13.59
N GLY A 84 -2.58 1.93 14.65
CA GLY A 84 -3.99 2.05 15.07
C GLY A 84 -4.91 2.62 14.00
N SER A 85 -4.41 3.49 13.12
CA SER A 85 -5.17 4.07 12.00
C SER A 85 -5.69 3.02 11.02
N TYR A 86 -4.98 1.91 10.86
CA TYR A 86 -5.40 0.83 9.96
C TYR A 86 -6.65 0.09 10.45
N ASN A 87 -6.82 -0.07 11.77
CA ASN A 87 -8.01 -0.71 12.32
C ASN A 87 -9.28 0.08 11.96
N LEU A 88 -9.22 1.39 12.16
CA LEU A 88 -10.37 2.26 11.92
C LEU A 88 -10.69 2.31 10.42
N VAL A 89 -9.69 2.58 9.59
CA VAL A 89 -9.93 2.73 8.14
C VAL A 89 -10.40 1.42 7.49
N THR A 90 -9.84 0.27 7.89
CA THR A 90 -10.24 -1.04 7.35
C THR A 90 -11.71 -1.29 7.67
N LYS A 91 -12.12 -1.07 8.93
CA LYS A 91 -13.51 -1.23 9.34
C LYS A 91 -14.46 -0.24 8.64
N THR A 92 -13.99 0.96 8.29
CA THR A 92 -14.81 1.96 7.61
C THR A 92 -14.96 1.69 6.12
N ILE A 93 -13.89 1.30 5.42
CA ILE A 93 -13.86 1.21 3.95
C ILE A 93 -14.08 -0.22 3.46
N PHE A 94 -13.48 -1.22 4.12
CA PHE A 94 -13.53 -2.64 3.76
C PHE A 94 -14.23 -3.42 4.88
N ASN A 95 -15.47 -3.02 5.19
CA ASN A 95 -16.22 -3.55 6.33
C ASN A 95 -16.59 -5.05 6.21
N THR A 96 -16.54 -5.61 5.01
CA THR A 96 -16.75 -7.04 4.73
C THR A 96 -15.46 -7.84 4.72
N SER A 97 -14.30 -7.20 4.60
CA SER A 97 -13.00 -7.88 4.61
C SER A 97 -12.58 -8.21 6.04
N LYS A 98 -11.90 -9.35 6.20
CA LYS A 98 -11.23 -9.68 7.46
C LYS A 98 -10.00 -8.79 7.63
N HIS A 99 -9.92 -8.05 8.73
CA HIS A 99 -8.68 -7.33 9.06
C HIS A 99 -7.69 -8.25 9.77
N ILE A 100 -6.54 -8.48 9.15
CA ILE A 100 -5.45 -9.29 9.66
C ILE A 100 -4.30 -8.37 10.05
N LYS A 101 -3.94 -8.39 11.32
CA LYS A 101 -2.76 -7.68 11.84
C LYS A 101 -1.61 -8.66 11.92
N VAL A 102 -0.54 -8.40 11.19
CA VAL A 102 0.65 -9.25 11.25
C VAL A 102 1.29 -9.07 12.62
N GLN A 103 1.39 -10.15 13.38
CA GLN A 103 1.94 -10.15 14.72
C GLN A 103 3.38 -10.67 14.75
N SER A 104 3.72 -11.59 13.86
CA SER A 104 5.02 -12.25 13.79
C SER A 104 5.32 -12.75 12.38
N PHE A 105 6.61 -12.89 12.03
CA PHE A 105 7.06 -13.53 10.79
C PHE A 105 6.59 -15.00 10.62
N LYS A 106 6.06 -15.61 11.69
CA LYS A 106 5.57 -17.00 11.73
C LYS A 106 4.06 -17.13 11.49
N ASP A 107 3.35 -16.04 11.24
CA ASP A 107 1.92 -16.09 10.99
C ASP A 107 1.64 -16.69 9.60
N ASP A 108 0.52 -17.41 9.45
CA ASP A 108 0.13 -18.07 8.19
C ASP A 108 0.02 -17.09 7.01
N ILE A 109 -0.24 -15.81 7.30
CA ILE A 109 -0.25 -14.71 6.34
C ILE A 109 0.84 -13.72 6.73
N SER A 110 1.88 -13.66 5.90
CA SER A 110 3.10 -12.89 6.15
C SER A 110 3.14 -11.59 5.36
N ASN A 111 3.71 -10.53 5.95
CA ASN A 111 3.94 -9.25 5.25
C ASN A 111 5.17 -9.25 4.33
N ASN A 112 5.87 -10.39 4.19
CA ASN A 112 7.10 -10.52 3.41
C ASN A 112 6.99 -9.97 1.98
N LEU A 113 5.81 -10.11 1.36
CA LEU A 113 5.53 -9.59 0.01
C LEU A 113 5.75 -8.08 -0.06
N LEU A 114 5.14 -7.35 0.87
CA LEU A 114 5.18 -5.90 0.90
C LEU A 114 6.55 -5.41 1.38
N GLU A 115 7.19 -6.14 2.29
CA GLU A 115 8.59 -5.89 2.69
C GLU A 115 9.55 -6.02 1.50
N ALA A 116 9.47 -7.12 0.75
CA ALA A 116 10.29 -7.34 -0.44
C ALA A 116 10.05 -6.27 -1.52
N PHE A 117 8.80 -5.83 -1.69
CA PHE A 117 8.46 -4.70 -2.55
C PHE A 117 9.12 -3.40 -2.06
N ASN A 118 8.99 -3.10 -0.78
CA ASN A 118 9.56 -1.90 -0.15
C ASN A 118 11.09 -1.85 -0.31
N ASP A 119 11.77 -2.97 -0.13
CA ASP A 119 13.22 -3.05 -0.29
C ASP A 119 13.65 -2.87 -1.75
N THR A 120 12.94 -3.54 -2.68
CA THR A 120 13.18 -3.36 -4.12
C THR A 120 12.97 -1.90 -4.54
N PHE A 121 11.91 -1.27 -4.06
CA PHE A 121 11.64 0.15 -4.30
C PHE A 121 12.74 1.04 -3.71
N LYS A 122 13.19 0.77 -2.48
CA LYS A 122 14.27 1.51 -1.82
C LYS A 122 15.56 1.45 -2.60
N ASP A 123 15.95 0.27 -3.05
CA ASP A 123 17.17 0.09 -3.84
C ASP A 123 17.08 0.76 -5.21
N TRP A 124 15.91 0.75 -5.82
CA TRP A 124 15.66 1.46 -7.06
C TRP A 124 15.75 2.98 -6.87
N TYR A 125 15.02 3.58 -5.93
CA TYR A 125 14.97 5.05 -5.82
C TYR A 125 16.30 5.65 -5.34
N LYS A 126 17.02 4.99 -4.43
CA LYS A 126 18.34 5.44 -3.96
C LYS A 126 19.35 5.60 -5.10
N ARG A 127 19.22 4.76 -6.15
CA ARG A 127 20.06 4.82 -7.36
C ARG A 127 19.63 5.91 -8.34
N LYS A 128 18.42 6.47 -8.23
CA LYS A 128 17.92 7.52 -9.14
C LYS A 128 18.39 8.90 -8.70
N ARG A 129 19.29 9.50 -9.50
CA ARG A 129 19.77 10.88 -9.28
C ARG A 129 18.64 11.92 -9.24
N GLY A 130 17.61 11.77 -10.07
CA GLY A 130 16.49 12.73 -10.16
C GLY A 130 15.49 12.69 -9.00
N PHE A 131 15.53 11.68 -8.13
CA PHE A 131 14.68 11.61 -6.94
C PHE A 131 15.22 12.47 -5.76
N LYS A 132 16.41 13.08 -5.96
CA LYS A 132 17.05 14.00 -5.02
C LYS A 132 16.79 15.48 -5.32
N SER A 133 15.87 15.78 -6.25
CA SER A 133 15.46 17.13 -6.61
C SER A 133 13.94 17.17 -6.79
N PHE A 134 13.20 17.29 -5.69
CA PHE A 134 11.83 17.84 -5.71
C PHE A 134 11.85 19.35 -5.92
#